data_AF-E6KJ76-F1
#
_entry.id   AF-E6KJ76-F1
#
_cell.length_a   1.000
_cell.length_b   1.000
_cell.length_c   1.000
_cell.angle_alpha   90.00
_cell.angle_beta   90.00
_cell.angle_gamma   90.00
#
_symmetry.space_group_name_H-M   'P 1'
#
loop_
_entity.id
_entity.type
_entity.pdbx_description
1 polymer ?
#
loop_
_entity_poly.entity_id
_entity_poly.type
_entity_poly.pdbx_seq_one_letter_code
_entity_poly.pdbx_strand_id
1 'polypeptide(L)' 'MPKMTLKTLRTLKNWRQVDAAKALDVSADTWGNWERGKTEPTVTQAYQIATTFDVSIDDIIFLHNIAV' A
#
# COMPACT_ATOMS: atom_id res chain seq x y z
N MET A 1 -15.00 3.73 3.73
CA MET A 1 -14.71 4.98 2.99
C MET A 1 -14.64 4.63 1.48
N PRO A 2 -14.41 5.53 0.52
CA PRO A 2 -14.06 5.07 -0.83
C PRO A 2 -12.76 4.26 -0.75
N LYS A 3 -12.67 3.14 -1.49
CA LYS A 3 -11.46 2.31 -1.55
C LYS A 3 -10.33 3.09 -2.22
N MET A 4 -9.15 3.10 -1.60
CA MET A 4 -7.98 3.89 -2.00
C MET A 4 -6.81 2.97 -2.38
N THR A 5 -6.06 3.36 -3.40
CA THR A 5 -4.83 2.65 -3.78
C THR A 5 -3.67 3.03 -2.85
N LEU A 6 -2.63 2.20 -2.80
CA LEU A 6 -1.38 2.51 -2.09
C LEU A 6 -0.77 3.85 -2.53
N LYS A 7 -0.88 4.17 -3.83
CA LYS A 7 -0.43 5.45 -4.38
C LYS A 7 -1.23 6.62 -3.79
N THR A 8 -2.55 6.48 -3.67
CA THR A 8 -3.42 7.50 -3.08
C THR A 8 -3.06 7.76 -1.62
N LEU A 9 -2.93 6.70 -0.81
CA LEU A 9 -2.55 6.79 0.60
C LEU A 9 -1.25 7.57 0.79
N ARG A 10 -0.27 7.25 -0.05
CA ARG A 10 1.03 7.91 -0.05
C ARG A 10 0.94 9.38 -0.46
N THR A 11 0.17 9.69 -1.51
CA THR A 11 -0.04 11.07 -1.97
C THR A 11 -0.74 11.93 -0.92
N LEU A 12 -1.69 11.37 -0.15
CA LEU A 12 -2.36 12.09 0.95
C LEU A 12 -1.40 12.54 2.05
N LYS A 13 -0.32 11.78 2.29
CA LYS A 13 0.75 12.13 3.23
C LYS A 13 1.89 12.93 2.58
N ASN A 14 1.78 13.26 1.29
CA ASN A 14 2.85 13.86 0.49
C ASN A 14 4.17 13.05 0.49
N TRP A 15 4.06 11.72 0.57
CA TRP A 15 5.20 10.81 0.64
C TRP A 15 5.67 10.38 -0.76
N ARG A 16 6.94 10.04 -0.90
CA ARG A 16 7.47 9.31 -2.08
C ARG A 16 7.51 7.81 -1.79
N GLN A 17 7.63 6.98 -2.83
CA GLN A 17 7.62 5.51 -2.66
C GLN A 17 8.68 5.05 -1.66
N VAL A 18 9.85 5.69 -1.66
CA VAL A 18 10.93 5.46 -0.70
C VAL A 18 10.55 5.79 0.74
N ASP A 19 9.67 6.77 0.96
CA ASP A 19 9.26 7.19 2.30
C ASP A 19 8.23 6.21 2.87
N ALA A 20 7.29 5.74 2.04
CA ALA A 20 6.35 4.68 2.41
C ALA A 20 7.05 3.34 2.63
N ALA A 21 8.03 2.99 1.79
CA ALA A 21 8.83 1.79 1.95
C ALA A 21 9.62 1.80 3.27
N LYS A 22 10.23 2.93 3.62
CA LYS A 22 10.91 3.12 4.92
C LYS A 22 9.97 2.97 6.11
N ALA A 23 8.74 3.48 6.02
CA ALA A 23 7.76 3.36 7.09
C ALA A 23 7.37 1.90 7.39
N LEU A 24 7.53 1.01 6.40
CA LEU A 24 7.26 -0.42 6.51
C LEU A 24 8.50 -1.30 6.58
N ASP A 25 9.69 -0.70 6.65
CA ASP A 25 10.97 -1.40 6.60
C ASP A 25 11.10 -2.38 5.42
N VAL A 26 10.64 -1.93 4.24
CA VAL A 26 10.76 -2.65 2.97
C VAL A 26 11.57 -1.85 1.96
N SER A 27 12.00 -2.50 0.88
CA SER A 27 12.65 -1.80 -0.23
C SER A 27 11.64 -0.95 -1.01
N ALA A 28 12.12 0.15 -1.61
CA ALA A 28 11.32 1.00 -2.48
C ALA A 28 10.76 0.23 -3.68
N ASP A 29 11.51 -0.77 -4.17
CA ASP A 29 11.07 -1.65 -5.24
C ASP A 29 9.91 -2.55 -4.82
N THR A 30 9.93 -3.09 -3.60
CA THR A 30 8.82 -3.86 -3.03
C THR A 30 7.55 -3.02 -2.97
N TRP A 31 7.65 -1.81 -2.42
CA TRP A 31 6.51 -0.87 -2.39
C TRP A 31 6.01 -0.53 -3.81
N GLY A 32 6.92 -0.24 -4.73
CA GLY A 32 6.58 0.02 -6.13
C GLY A 32 5.94 -1.17 -6.84
N ASN A 33 6.33 -2.40 -6.48
CA ASN A 33 5.72 -3.63 -6.99
C ASN A 33 4.29 -3.80 -6.50
N TRP A 34 4.02 -3.48 -5.23
CA TRP A 34 2.67 -3.46 -4.68
C TRP A 34 1.80 -2.40 -5.35
N GLU A 35 2.29 -1.16 -5.52
CA GLU A 35 1.55 -0.09 -6.21
C GLU A 35 1.17 -0.50 -7.65
N ARG A 36 2.02 -1.28 -8.32
CA ARG A 36 1.81 -1.78 -9.68
C ARG A 36 1.06 -3.12 -9.74
N GLY A 37 0.74 -3.74 -8.59
CA GLY A 37 0.12 -5.06 -8.52
C GLY A 37 0.99 -6.21 -9.07
N LYS A 38 2.32 -6.06 -9.11
CA LYS A 38 3.24 -7.15 -9.53
C LYS A 38 3.44 -8.20 -8.44
N THR A 39 3.41 -7.76 -7.19
CA THR A 39 3.51 -8.60 -6.00
C THR A 39 2.50 -8.10 -4.99
N GLU A 40 2.21 -8.90 -3.98
CA GLU A 40 1.27 -8.58 -2.91
C GLU A 40 2.01 -8.40 -1.59
N PRO A 41 1.56 -7.48 -0.73
CA PRO A 41 2.01 -7.47 0.65
C PRO A 41 1.44 -8.69 1.37
N THR A 42 2.20 -9.24 2.30
CA THR A 42 1.70 -10.27 3.23
C THR A 42 0.58 -9.69 4.11
N VAL A 43 -0.22 -10.56 4.74
CA VAL A 43 -1.27 -10.14 5.67
C VAL A 43 -0.73 -9.19 6.75
N THR A 44 0.42 -9.53 7.34
CA THR A 44 1.09 -8.67 8.34
C THR A 44 1.45 -7.31 7.79
N GLN A 45 2.00 -7.26 6.57
CA GLN A 45 2.35 -5.99 5.90
C GLN A 45 1.10 -5.18 5.57
N ALA A 46 0.01 -5.81 5.13
CA ALA A 46 -1.24 -5.12 4.86
C ALA A 46 -1.82 -4.45 6.12
N TYR A 47 -1.75 -5.12 7.28
CA TYR A 47 -2.09 -4.51 8.57
C TYR A 47 -1.14 -3.37 8.97
N GLN A 48 0.16 -3.51 8.69
CA GLN A 48 1.12 -2.43 8.92
C GLN A 48 0.77 -1.21 8.05
N ILE A 49 0.46 -1.39 6.76
CA ILE A 49 0.01 -0.31 5.88
C ILE A 49 -1.23 0.37 6.46
N ALA A 50 -2.26 -0.41 6.78
CA ALA A 50 -3.49 0.11 7.38
C ALA A 50 -3.22 0.96 8.63
N THR A 51 -2.36 0.47 9.52
CA THR A 51 -1.95 1.19 10.75
C THR A 51 -1.14 2.45 10.45
N THR A 52 -0.17 2.39 9.52
CA THR A 52 0.69 3.52 9.14
C THR A 52 -0.12 4.67 8.54
N PHE A 53 -1.13 4.34 7.74
CA PHE A 53 -1.96 5.33 7.06
C PHE A 53 -3.24 5.68 7.83
N ASP A 54 -3.49 5.06 8.98
CA ASP A 54 -4.69 5.23 9.81
C ASP A 54 -5.98 5.01 9.01
N VAL A 55 -6.01 3.90 8.25
CA VAL A 55 -7.14 3.51 7.40
C VAL A 55 -7.52 2.05 7.67
N SER A 56 -8.77 1.68 7.36
CA SER A 56 -9.16 0.28 7.39
C SER A 56 -8.46 -0.50 6.27
N ILE A 57 -8.06 -1.74 6.55
CA ILE A 57 -7.49 -2.64 5.53
C ILE A 57 -8.48 -2.88 4.37
N ASP A 58 -9.78 -2.91 4.65
CA ASP A 58 -10.86 -3.05 3.65
C ASP A 58 -10.99 -1.85 2.71
N ASP A 59 -10.51 -0.69 3.16
CA ASP A 59 -10.46 0.53 2.37
C ASP A 59 -9.21 0.58 1.46
N ILE A 60 -8.30 -0.41 1.51
CA ILE A 60 -7.08 -0.44 0.70
C ILE A 60 -7.21 -1.37 -0.50
N ILE A 61 -6.88 -0.87 -1.69
CA ILE A 61 -6.79 -1.66 -2.92
C ILE A 61 -5.33 -2.12 -3.11
N PHE A 62 -5.07 -3.39 -2.84
CA PHE A 62 -3.78 -4.05 -3.08
C PHE A 62 -3.64 -4.64 -4.49
N LEU A 63 -4.75 -5.01 -5.12
CA LEU A 63 -4.79 -5.66 -6.43
C LEU A 63 -5.78 -4.97 -7.37
N HIS A 64 -5.35 -4.71 -8.59
CA HIS A 64 -6.18 -4.12 -9.64
C HIS A 64 -6.83 -5.17 -10.56
N ASN A 65 -6.53 -6.46 -10.37
CA ASN A 65 -7.01 -7.52 -11.23
C ASN A 65 -7.40 -8.74 -10.39
N ILE A 66 -8.65 -8.78 -9.93
CA ILE A 66 -9.30 -10.06 -9.69
C ILE A 66 -9.97 -10.39 -11.02
N ALA A 67 -9.37 -11.30 -11.78
CA ALA A 67 -10.12 -12.04 -12.78
C ALA A 67 -11.24 -12.77 -12.03
N VAL A 68 -12.46 -12.26 -12.13
CA VAL A 68 -13.70 -13.01 -11.88
C VAL A 68 -14.14 -13.57 -13.21
#